data_AF-A0A1Y3ARF8-F1
#
_entry.id   AF-A0A1Y3ARF8-F1
#
_cell.length_a   1.000
_cell.length_b   1.000
_cell.length_c   1.000
_cell.angle_alpha   90.00
_cell.angle_beta   90.00
_cell.angle_gamma   90.00
#
_symmetry.space_group_name_H-M   'P 1'
#
loop_
_entity.id
_entity.type
_entity.pdbx_description
1 polymer ?
#
loop_
_entity_poly.entity_id
_entity_poly.type
_entity_poly.pdbx_seq_one_letter_code
_entity_poly.pdbx_strand_id
1 'polypeptide(L)'
;MTKIEKVENILSRHRISEKNVAKITTWIDSFRSRLSQLEDLPAQDLNPNLLVDVKCPIDKQLFEKCEASFLFQSPIDVHVVGSYALQCNSRNNDDHFEIDLLLEIPKICWQKKDHMDFVYHCKRAFYLAYISQHLTHCNDLILGLQFRHFNGDHLNPCIHVIPTGKLGLHYRFNILATASS
;
A
#
# COMPACT_ATOMS: atom_id res chain seq x y z
N MET A 1 28.01 16.42 -28.79
CA MET A 1 27.16 16.12 -27.62
C MET A 1 28.05 15.67 -26.47
N THR A 2 28.17 16.50 -25.45
CA THR A 2 29.03 16.27 -24.28
C THR A 2 28.47 15.14 -23.39
N LYS A 3 29.28 14.59 -22.48
CA LYS A 3 28.80 13.57 -21.51
C LYS A 3 27.68 14.13 -20.63
N ILE A 4 27.71 15.42 -20.30
CA ILE A 4 26.70 16.11 -19.49
C ILE A 4 25.38 16.23 -20.26
N GLU A 5 25.42 16.70 -21.51
CA GLU A 5 24.22 16.79 -22.38
C GLU A 5 23.55 15.43 -22.62
N LYS A 6 24.34 14.34 -22.66
CA LYS A 6 23.81 12.97 -22.73
C LYS A 6 23.00 12.60 -21.48
N VAL A 7 23.54 12.91 -20.30
CA VAL A 7 22.88 12.61 -19.01
C VAL A 7 21.60 13.42 -18.86
N GLU A 8 21.63 14.73 -19.14
CA GLU A 8 20.45 15.60 -19.03
C GLU A 8 19.33 15.20 -20.00
N ASN A 9 19.67 14.79 -21.22
CA ASN A 9 18.69 14.27 -22.18
C ASN A 9 18.06 12.95 -21.72
N ILE A 10 18.81 12.10 -21.00
CA ILE A 10 18.25 10.87 -20.42
C ILE A 10 17.31 11.23 -19.27
N LEU A 11 17.75 12.09 -18.34
CA LEU A 11 16.95 12.46 -17.16
C LEU A 11 15.63 13.16 -17.53
N SER A 12 15.66 14.07 -18.50
CA SER A 12 14.44 14.78 -18.95
C SER A 12 13.37 13.86 -19.53
N ARG A 13 13.76 12.77 -20.21
CA ARG A 13 12.83 11.77 -20.76
C ARG A 13 12.15 10.92 -19.69
N HIS A 14 12.76 10.80 -18.51
CA HIS A 14 12.26 9.95 -17.43
C HIS A 14 11.50 10.74 -16.36
N ARG A 15 11.49 12.07 -16.44
CA ARG A 15 10.75 12.92 -15.50
C ARG A 15 9.24 12.83 -15.74
N ILE A 16 8.48 12.69 -14.65
CA ILE A 16 7.01 12.79 -14.72
C ILE A 16 6.62 14.24 -15.02
N SER A 17 5.74 14.43 -16.01
CA SER A 17 5.19 15.75 -16.35
C SER A 17 4.24 16.27 -15.28
N GLU A 18 4.15 17.59 -15.13
CA GLU A 18 3.25 18.25 -14.15
C GLU A 18 1.79 17.79 -14.29
N LYS A 19 1.31 17.61 -15.52
CA LYS A 19 -0.03 17.07 -15.81
C LYS A 19 -0.24 15.69 -15.20
N ASN A 20 0.78 14.83 -15.21
CA ASN A 20 0.68 13.50 -14.62
C ASN A 20 0.87 13.54 -13.11
N VAL A 21 1.69 14.46 -12.58
CA VAL A 21 1.76 14.73 -11.12
C VAL A 21 0.38 15.09 -10.59
N ALA A 22 -0.34 16.02 -11.23
CA ALA A 22 -1.69 16.39 -10.83
C ALA A 22 -2.65 15.19 -10.80
N LYS A 23 -2.62 14.31 -11.82
CA LYS A 23 -3.45 13.10 -11.84
C LYS A 23 -3.09 12.11 -10.74
N ILE A 24 -1.80 11.95 -10.44
CA ILE A 24 -1.33 11.11 -9.33
C ILE A 24 -1.87 11.65 -8.02
N THR A 25 -1.74 12.96 -7.78
CA THR A 25 -2.28 13.63 -6.59
C THR A 25 -3.78 13.43 -6.46
N THR A 26 -4.55 13.68 -7.53
CA THR A 26 -6.00 13.44 -7.53
C THR A 26 -6.37 11.99 -7.21
N TRP A 27 -5.60 11.03 -7.74
CA TRP A 27 -5.82 9.61 -7.44
C TRP A 27 -5.53 9.30 -5.96
N ILE A 28 -4.43 9.82 -5.40
CA ILE A 28 -4.07 9.66 -3.98
C ILE A 28 -5.13 10.28 -3.08
N ASP A 29 -5.66 11.46 -3.43
CA ASP A 29 -6.71 12.12 -2.64
C ASP A 29 -8.02 11.33 -2.69
N SER A 30 -8.36 10.77 -3.85
CA SER A 30 -9.52 9.87 -4.00
C SER A 30 -9.32 8.60 -3.17
N PHE A 31 -8.11 8.03 -3.16
CA PHE A 31 -7.74 6.87 -2.36
C PHE A 31 -7.87 7.15 -0.85
N ARG A 32 -7.32 8.27 -0.37
CA ARG A 32 -7.50 8.74 1.02
C ARG A 32 -8.97 8.88 1.38
N SER A 33 -9.76 9.49 0.50
CA SER A 33 -11.21 9.63 0.71
C SER A 33 -11.90 8.27 0.84
N ARG A 34 -11.54 7.26 0.04
CA ARG A 34 -12.08 5.90 0.18
C ARG A 34 -11.70 5.25 1.51
N LEU A 35 -10.44 5.39 1.94
CA LEU A 35 -10.00 4.85 3.23
C LEU A 35 -10.71 5.49 4.42
N SER A 36 -10.99 6.79 4.36
CA SER A 36 -11.74 7.49 5.42
C SER A 36 -13.21 7.06 5.56
N GLN A 37 -13.74 6.37 4.56
CA GLN A 37 -15.13 5.86 4.55
C GLN A 37 -15.25 4.41 5.02
N LEU A 38 -14.13 3.75 5.31
CA LEU A 38 -14.14 2.39 5.82
C LEU A 38 -14.72 2.38 7.24
N GLU A 39 -15.53 1.36 7.53
CA GLU A 39 -16.10 1.18 8.86
C GLU A 39 -15.04 0.66 9.83
N ASP A 40 -14.98 1.26 11.01
CA ASP A 40 -14.13 0.76 12.10
C ASP A 40 -14.65 -0.60 12.57
N LEU A 41 -13.72 -1.52 12.84
CA LEU A 41 -14.03 -2.85 13.36
C LEU A 41 -13.64 -2.88 14.85
N PRO A 42 -14.58 -3.13 15.77
CA PRO A 42 -14.27 -3.19 17.19
C PRO A 42 -13.31 -4.35 17.50
N ALA A 43 -12.64 -4.24 18.64
CA ALA A 43 -11.65 -5.21 19.07
C ALA A 43 -12.29 -6.60 19.22
N GLN A 44 -11.71 -7.58 18.54
CA GLN A 44 -12.12 -8.99 18.56
C GLN A 44 -10.92 -9.89 18.29
N ASP A 45 -11.10 -11.21 18.28
CA ASP A 45 -10.00 -12.11 17.94
C ASP A 45 -9.59 -11.96 16.48
N LEU A 46 -8.27 -12.02 16.24
CA LEU A 46 -7.71 -12.04 14.89
C LEU A 46 -8.15 -13.33 14.19
N ASN A 47 -9.17 -13.23 13.34
CA ASN A 47 -9.85 -14.38 12.77
C ASN A 47 -9.92 -14.26 11.23
N PRO A 48 -9.44 -15.26 10.47
CA PRO A 48 -9.48 -15.22 9.01
C PRO A 48 -10.90 -15.10 8.44
N ASN A 49 -11.93 -15.50 9.17
CA ASN A 49 -13.33 -15.40 8.74
C ASN A 49 -13.84 -13.96 8.61
N LEU A 50 -13.12 -12.97 9.15
CA LEU A 50 -13.44 -11.56 8.92
C LEU A 50 -13.10 -11.13 7.49
N LEU A 51 -12.28 -11.92 6.79
CA LEU A 51 -11.92 -11.68 5.39
C LEU A 51 -12.75 -12.60 4.48
N VAL A 52 -13.63 -12.01 3.67
CA VAL A 52 -14.54 -12.78 2.79
C VAL A 52 -13.95 -12.92 1.38
N ASP A 53 -13.52 -11.80 0.80
CA ASP A 53 -13.11 -11.74 -0.61
C ASP A 53 -11.59 -11.94 -0.79
N VAL A 54 -10.83 -11.84 0.30
CA VAL A 54 -9.38 -11.70 0.28
C VAL A 54 -8.74 -12.63 1.30
N LYS A 55 -7.54 -13.15 1.01
CA LYS A 55 -6.74 -13.93 1.96
C LYS A 55 -5.70 -13.04 2.63
N CYS A 56 -5.41 -13.29 3.91
CA CYS A 56 -4.33 -12.60 4.61
C CYS A 56 -2.98 -12.86 3.89
N PRO A 57 -2.20 -11.82 3.53
CA PRO A 57 -0.97 -11.95 2.74
C PRO A 57 0.24 -12.27 3.61
N ILE A 58 0.15 -13.30 4.43
CA ILE A 58 1.25 -13.80 5.24
C ILE A 58 1.24 -15.33 5.23
N ASP A 59 2.35 -15.95 5.62
CA ASP A 59 2.43 -17.40 5.72
C ASP A 59 1.28 -17.95 6.57
N LYS A 60 0.60 -18.97 6.04
CA LYS A 60 -0.61 -19.54 6.64
C LYS A 60 -0.30 -20.19 8.00
N GLN A 61 0.82 -20.90 8.12
CA GLN A 61 1.19 -21.57 9.37
C GLN A 61 1.56 -20.55 10.45
N LEU A 62 2.19 -19.44 10.05
CA LEU A 62 2.47 -18.32 10.94
C LEU A 62 1.17 -17.68 11.44
N PHE A 63 0.23 -17.41 10.53
CA PHE A 63 -1.05 -16.80 10.88
C PHE A 63 -1.90 -17.68 11.80
N GLU A 64 -1.97 -18.99 11.54
CA GLU A 64 -2.74 -19.94 12.36
C GLU A 64 -2.22 -20.07 13.80
N LYS A 65 -0.93 -19.80 14.03
CA LYS A 65 -0.32 -19.80 15.38
C LYS A 65 -0.42 -18.46 16.09
N CYS A 66 -0.91 -17.43 15.40
CA CYS A 66 -0.96 -16.07 15.94
C CYS A 66 -2.24 -15.86 16.77
N GLU A 67 -2.13 -16.01 18.08
CA GLU A 67 -3.18 -15.67 19.02
C GLU A 67 -3.11 -14.18 19.39
N ALA A 68 -3.98 -13.36 18.81
CA ALA A 68 -3.99 -11.93 19.04
C ALA A 68 -5.39 -11.33 18.90
N SER A 69 -5.60 -10.15 19.51
CA SER A 69 -6.78 -9.33 19.24
C SER A 69 -6.54 -8.39 18.06
N PHE A 70 -7.55 -8.18 17.23
CA PHE A 70 -7.55 -7.28 16.10
C PHE A 70 -8.62 -6.20 16.28
N LEU A 71 -8.21 -4.95 16.06
CA LEU A 71 -9.06 -3.77 15.99
C LEU A 71 -8.72 -3.07 14.67
N PHE A 72 -9.72 -2.79 13.85
CA PHE A 72 -9.52 -1.93 12.68
C PHE A 72 -10.02 -0.52 12.99
N GLN A 73 -9.16 0.44 12.70
CA GLN A 73 -9.53 1.84 12.59
C GLN A 73 -8.87 2.39 11.34
N SER A 74 -9.54 3.27 10.60
CA SER A 74 -8.97 3.88 9.40
C SER A 74 -7.59 4.49 9.63
N PRO A 75 -6.67 4.45 8.63
CA PRO A 75 -5.33 4.99 8.79
C PRO A 75 -5.36 6.46 9.21
N ILE A 76 -4.41 6.88 10.06
CA ILE A 76 -4.26 8.29 10.46
C ILE A 76 -4.00 9.15 9.23
N ASP A 77 -3.10 8.68 8.37
CA ASP A 77 -2.75 9.35 7.12
C ASP A 77 -2.15 8.33 6.12
N VAL A 78 -1.99 8.79 4.88
CA VAL A 78 -1.31 8.12 3.79
C VAL A 78 -0.18 9.01 3.30
N HIS A 79 1.05 8.58 3.55
CA HIS A 79 2.25 9.33 3.17
C HIS A 79 2.78 8.87 1.82
N VAL A 80 3.17 9.82 0.98
CA VAL A 80 3.91 9.51 -0.25
C VAL A 80 5.37 9.30 0.14
N VAL A 81 5.92 8.13 -0.16
CA VAL A 81 7.29 7.76 0.21
C VAL A 81 8.08 7.27 -1.00
N GLY A 82 9.32 6.81 -0.78
CA GLY A 82 10.17 6.23 -1.80
C GLY A 82 10.66 7.24 -2.85
N SER A 83 11.06 6.72 -4.01
CA SER A 83 11.74 7.50 -5.05
C SER A 83 10.87 8.62 -5.63
N TYR A 84 9.56 8.46 -5.65
CA TYR A 84 8.62 9.48 -6.12
C TYR A 84 8.58 10.69 -5.18
N ALA A 85 8.54 10.47 -3.87
CA ALA A 85 8.63 11.55 -2.88
C ALA A 85 9.95 12.35 -3.01
N LEU A 86 11.04 11.66 -3.36
CA LEU A 86 12.35 12.26 -3.60
C LEU A 86 12.53 12.85 -5.01
N GLN A 87 11.51 12.78 -5.86
CA GLN A 87 11.56 13.22 -7.27
C GLN A 87 12.69 12.55 -8.09
N CYS A 88 13.06 11.34 -7.71
CA CYS A 88 14.10 10.53 -8.36
C CYS A 88 13.53 9.22 -8.93
N ASN A 89 12.23 9.17 -9.18
CA ASN A 89 11.60 7.95 -9.65
C ASN A 89 11.92 7.67 -11.12
N SER A 90 12.11 6.40 -11.43
CA SER A 90 12.34 5.91 -12.78
C SER A 90 11.30 4.86 -13.14
N ARG A 91 11.15 4.59 -14.43
CA ARG A 91 10.39 3.42 -14.87
C ARG A 91 11.12 2.16 -14.45
N ASN A 92 10.37 1.13 -14.11
CA ASN A 92 10.91 -0.20 -13.86
C ASN A 92 11.01 -1.01 -15.17
N ASN A 93 11.38 -2.28 -15.05
CA ASN A 93 11.63 -3.17 -16.19
C ASN A 93 10.37 -3.43 -17.04
N ASP A 94 9.17 -3.27 -16.50
CA ASP A 94 7.92 -3.42 -17.25
C ASP A 94 7.34 -2.05 -17.67
N ASP A 95 8.21 -1.06 -17.86
CA ASP A 95 7.91 0.27 -18.40
C ASP A 95 6.82 1.06 -17.65
N HIS A 96 6.70 0.87 -16.32
CA HIS A 96 5.80 1.65 -15.48
C HIS A 96 6.53 2.31 -14.31
N PHE A 97 5.93 3.39 -13.79
CA PHE A 97 6.37 4.02 -12.55
C PHE A 97 5.61 3.40 -11.38
N GLU A 98 6.36 2.98 -10.35
CA GLU A 98 5.78 2.60 -9.07
C GLU A 98 5.87 3.76 -8.09
N ILE A 99 4.77 4.00 -7.38
CA ILE A 99 4.65 5.05 -6.37
C ILE A 99 4.33 4.37 -5.05
N ASP A 100 5.21 4.55 -4.08
CA ASP A 100 5.04 3.95 -2.77
C ASP A 100 4.22 4.89 -1.86
N LEU A 101 3.18 4.33 -1.27
CA LEU A 101 2.33 4.97 -0.27
C LEU A 101 2.48 4.23 1.05
N LEU A 102 2.61 4.97 2.15
CA LEU A 102 2.73 4.41 3.49
C LEU A 102 1.51 4.78 4.31
N LEU A 103 0.70 3.77 4.64
CA LEU A 103 -0.40 3.89 5.58
C LEU A 103 0.13 3.95 7.01
N GLU A 104 -0.31 4.94 7.77
CA GLU A 104 -0.01 5.07 9.18
C GLU A 104 -1.15 4.47 10.01
N ILE A 105 -0.92 3.27 10.58
CA ILE A 105 -1.93 2.56 11.37
C ILE A 105 -2.03 3.21 12.76
N PRO A 106 -3.25 3.53 13.24
CA PRO A 106 -3.47 4.13 14.56
C PRO A 106 -2.86 3.33 15.71
N LYS A 107 -2.32 4.03 16.73
CA LYS A 107 -1.73 3.39 17.93
C LYS A 107 -2.70 2.45 18.64
N ILE A 108 -3.99 2.77 18.61
CA ILE A 108 -5.04 2.00 19.28
C ILE A 108 -5.23 0.60 18.67
N CYS A 109 -4.81 0.37 17.42
CA CYS A 109 -4.81 -0.95 16.79
C CYS A 109 -3.73 -1.89 17.37
N TRP A 110 -2.81 -1.37 18.20
CA TRP A 110 -1.67 -2.10 18.73
C TRP A 110 -1.75 -2.31 20.24
N GLN A 111 -1.18 -3.41 20.70
CA GLN A 111 -0.97 -3.74 22.11
C GLN A 111 0.52 -3.77 22.42
N LYS A 112 0.88 -3.52 23.68
CA LYS A 112 2.28 -3.40 24.14
C LYS A 112 3.16 -4.62 23.77
N LYS A 113 2.56 -5.82 23.70
CA LYS A 113 3.26 -7.08 23.43
C LYS A 113 3.24 -7.50 21.96
N ASP A 114 2.69 -6.71 21.05
CA ASP A 114 2.57 -7.10 19.63
C ASP A 114 3.94 -7.26 18.93
N HIS A 115 5.02 -6.75 19.51
CA HIS A 115 6.39 -6.98 19.01
C HIS A 115 6.88 -8.42 19.21
N MET A 116 6.21 -9.22 20.05
CA MET A 116 6.55 -10.62 20.30
C MET A 116 5.86 -11.55 19.29
N ASP A 117 6.46 -12.73 19.07
CA ASP A 117 5.83 -13.86 18.40
C ASP A 117 5.17 -13.55 17.05
N PHE A 118 5.76 -12.62 16.28
CA PHE A 118 5.29 -12.15 14.98
C PHE A 118 3.88 -11.53 14.96
N VAL A 119 3.29 -11.23 16.12
CA VAL A 119 1.94 -10.67 16.25
C VAL A 119 1.80 -9.38 15.44
N TYR A 120 2.81 -8.49 15.51
CA TYR A 120 2.86 -7.26 14.72
C TYR A 120 2.75 -7.53 13.21
N HIS A 121 3.45 -8.55 12.71
CA HIS A 121 3.42 -8.89 11.29
C HIS A 121 2.06 -9.45 10.89
N CYS A 122 1.48 -10.36 11.69
CA CYS A 122 0.15 -10.91 11.44
C CYS A 122 -0.92 -9.82 11.45
N LYS A 123 -0.95 -8.96 12.47
CA LYS A 123 -1.90 -7.83 12.54
C LYS A 123 -1.72 -6.86 11.39
N ARG A 124 -0.49 -6.51 11.03
CA ARG A 124 -0.19 -5.59 9.91
C ARG A 124 -0.63 -6.17 8.56
N ALA A 125 -0.32 -7.45 8.30
CA ALA A 125 -0.76 -8.14 7.10
C ALA A 125 -2.28 -8.22 7.04
N PHE A 126 -2.92 -8.53 8.16
CA PHE A 126 -4.37 -8.61 8.26
C PHE A 126 -5.05 -7.25 8.05
N TYR A 127 -4.47 -6.18 8.57
CA TYR A 127 -4.93 -4.81 8.35
C TYR A 127 -4.93 -4.45 6.85
N LEU A 128 -3.84 -4.78 6.14
CA LEU A 128 -3.78 -4.62 4.69
C LEU A 128 -4.83 -5.48 3.97
N ALA A 129 -5.09 -6.69 4.46
CA ALA A 129 -6.09 -7.60 3.89
C ALA A 129 -7.51 -7.06 4.06
N TYR A 130 -7.83 -6.54 5.24
CA TYR A 130 -9.11 -5.92 5.54
C TYR A 130 -9.36 -4.72 4.63
N ILE A 131 -8.38 -3.81 4.50
CA ILE A 131 -8.46 -2.70 3.54
C ILE A 131 -8.66 -3.21 2.11
N SER A 132 -7.89 -4.22 1.71
CA SER A 132 -7.94 -4.77 0.35
C SER A 132 -9.33 -5.31 0.00
N GLN A 133 -10.01 -5.98 0.93
CA GLN A 133 -11.38 -6.48 0.72
C GLN A 133 -12.37 -5.35 0.38
N HIS A 134 -12.25 -4.18 1.00
CA HIS A 134 -13.10 -3.05 0.65
C HIS A 134 -12.69 -2.42 -0.68
N LEU A 135 -11.38 -2.33 -0.92
CA LEU A 135 -10.83 -1.76 -2.15
C LEU A 135 -11.12 -2.61 -3.39
N THR A 136 -11.26 -3.93 -3.27
CA THR A 136 -11.61 -4.80 -4.41
C THR A 136 -12.99 -4.47 -5.01
N HIS A 137 -13.85 -3.79 -4.26
CA HIS A 137 -15.16 -3.34 -4.74
C HIS A 137 -15.14 -1.91 -5.31
N CYS A 138 -14.02 -1.18 -5.20
CA CYS A 138 -13.85 0.20 -5.67
C CYS A 138 -13.46 0.26 -7.16
N ASN A 139 -14.29 -0.30 -8.03
CA ASN A 139 -14.04 -0.42 -9.48
C ASN A 139 -13.94 0.92 -10.23
N ASP A 140 -14.36 2.03 -9.61
CA ASP A 140 -14.18 3.37 -10.13
C ASP A 140 -12.73 3.87 -9.99
N LEU A 141 -12.00 3.40 -8.98
CA LEU A 141 -10.65 3.84 -8.63
C LEU A 141 -9.57 2.80 -8.96
N ILE A 142 -9.90 1.51 -8.84
CA ILE A 142 -8.98 0.38 -8.90
C ILE A 142 -9.38 -0.57 -10.02
N LEU A 143 -8.46 -0.78 -10.98
CA LEU A 143 -8.62 -1.74 -12.07
C LEU A 143 -8.08 -3.13 -11.69
N GLY A 144 -7.04 -3.16 -10.86
CA GLY A 144 -6.41 -4.40 -10.42
C GLY A 144 -5.78 -4.22 -9.05
N LEU A 145 -5.88 -5.25 -8.23
CA LEU A 145 -5.34 -5.30 -6.88
C LEU A 145 -4.74 -6.68 -6.64
N GLN A 146 -3.52 -6.73 -6.13
CA GLN A 146 -2.85 -7.97 -5.74
C GLN A 146 -1.89 -7.71 -4.58
N PHE A 147 -1.56 -8.74 -3.80
CA PHE A 147 -0.49 -8.62 -2.81
C PHE A 147 0.87 -8.89 -3.43
N ARG A 148 1.88 -8.18 -2.92
CA ARG A 148 3.30 -8.43 -3.18
C ARG A 148 4.07 -8.41 -1.87
N HIS A 149 5.31 -8.87 -1.90
CA HIS A 149 6.25 -8.75 -0.78
C HIS A 149 7.20 -7.60 -1.06
N PHE A 150 7.22 -6.58 -0.20
CA PHE A 150 8.09 -5.43 -0.38
C PHE A 150 9.55 -5.89 -0.26
N ASN A 151 10.34 -5.61 -1.31
CA ASN A 151 11.74 -6.06 -1.43
C ASN A 151 11.95 -7.56 -1.22
N GLY A 152 10.93 -8.39 -1.52
CA GLY A 152 11.01 -9.84 -1.33
C GLY A 152 10.92 -10.31 0.12
N ASP A 153 10.62 -9.42 1.07
CA ASP A 153 10.42 -9.79 2.47
C ASP A 153 9.00 -10.36 2.68
N HIS A 154 8.92 -11.65 2.96
CA HIS A 154 7.67 -12.37 3.22
C HIS A 154 6.93 -11.89 4.47
N LEU A 155 7.61 -11.20 5.39
CA LEU A 155 7.00 -10.60 6.58
C LEU A 155 6.55 -9.15 6.35
N ASN A 156 6.74 -8.63 5.14
CA ASN A 156 6.36 -7.28 4.76
C ASN A 156 5.53 -7.25 3.47
N PRO A 157 4.28 -7.75 3.53
CA PRO A 157 3.37 -7.65 2.40
C PRO A 157 2.99 -6.19 2.13
N CYS A 158 2.69 -5.90 0.87
CA CYS A 158 2.12 -4.64 0.41
C CYS A 158 0.98 -4.91 -0.58
N ILE A 159 0.09 -3.94 -0.72
CA ILE A 159 -0.97 -3.98 -1.74
C ILE A 159 -0.43 -3.31 -2.99
N HIS A 160 -0.39 -4.06 -4.10
CA HIS A 160 -0.05 -3.52 -5.40
C HIS A 160 -1.31 -3.21 -6.18
N VAL A 161 -1.48 -1.95 -6.55
CA VAL A 161 -2.68 -1.43 -7.19
C VAL A 161 -2.39 -0.91 -8.59
N ILE A 162 -3.26 -1.33 -9.52
CA ILE A 162 -3.40 -0.75 -10.85
C ILE A 162 -4.59 0.21 -10.81
N PRO A 163 -4.37 1.53 -10.94
CA PRO A 163 -5.46 2.49 -10.96
C PRO A 163 -6.28 2.38 -12.26
N THR A 164 -7.53 2.83 -12.24
CA THR A 164 -8.39 2.84 -13.43
C THR A 164 -7.96 3.86 -14.48
N GLY A 165 -8.49 3.69 -15.70
CA GLY A 165 -8.32 4.63 -16.80
C GLY A 165 -6.88 4.77 -17.29
N LYS A 166 -6.58 5.93 -17.90
CA LYS A 166 -5.27 6.19 -18.53
C LYS A 166 -4.11 6.22 -17.54
N LEU A 167 -4.36 6.46 -16.25
CA LEU A 167 -3.31 6.46 -15.23
C LEU A 167 -2.72 5.04 -15.07
N GLY A 168 -3.59 4.02 -15.12
CA GLY A 168 -3.21 2.60 -15.04
C GLY A 168 -2.38 2.08 -16.21
N LEU A 169 -2.19 2.87 -17.27
CA LEU A 169 -1.30 2.48 -18.36
C LEU A 169 0.19 2.64 -18.00
N HIS A 170 0.52 3.53 -17.05
CA HIS A 170 1.91 3.89 -16.77
C HIS A 170 2.27 3.95 -15.30
N TYR A 171 1.29 3.94 -14.40
CA TYR A 171 1.51 4.10 -12.96
C TYR A 171 0.93 2.93 -12.18
N ARG A 172 1.64 2.54 -11.14
CA ARG A 172 1.21 1.58 -10.13
C ARG A 172 1.44 2.17 -8.75
N PHE A 173 0.65 1.74 -7.79
CA PHE A 173 0.80 2.15 -6.41
C PHE A 173 1.13 0.93 -5.55
N ASN A 174 2.18 1.03 -4.75
CA ASN A 174 2.48 0.05 -3.71
C ASN A 174 2.06 0.65 -2.37
N ILE A 175 1.11 0.02 -1.69
CA ILE A 175 0.58 0.49 -0.42
C ILE A 175 1.19 -0.37 0.68
N LEU A 176 2.05 0.27 1.46
CA LEU A 176 2.73 -0.25 2.63
C LEU A 176 1.97 0.18 3.87
N ALA A 177 2.19 -0.48 5.00
CA ALA A 177 1.65 -0.05 6.28
C ALA A 177 2.75 -0.05 7.35
N THR A 178 2.64 0.89 8.28
CA THR A 178 3.48 0.97 9.48
C THR A 178 2.61 1.29 10.71
N ALA A 179 3.07 0.89 11.89
CA ALA A 179 2.55 1.45 13.12
C ALA A 179 2.92 2.94 13.23
N SER A 180 2.00 3.74 13.76
CA SER A 180 2.29 5.11 14.20
C SER A 180 3.28 5.11 15.39
N SER A 181 4.21 6.07 15.37
CA SER A 181 5.29 6.22 16.36
C SER A 181 4.78 6.80 17.67
#